data_AF-A0A3M1FZ65-F1
#
_entry.id   AF-A0A3M1FZ65-F1
#
_cell.length_a   1.000
_cell.length_b   1.000
_cell.length_c   1.000
_cell.angle_alpha   90.00
_cell.angle_beta   90.00
_cell.angle_gamma   90.00
#
_symmetry.space_group_name_H-M   'P 1'
#
loop_
_entity.id
_entity.type
_entity.pdbx_description
1 polymer ?
#
loop_
_entity_poly.entity_id
_entity_poly.type
_entity_poly.pdbx_seq_one_letter_code
_entity_poly.pdbx_strand_id
1 'polypeptide(L)'
;MPIKKSLLLIKKHFPFESRFATVSGYHIHYVDEGEGETLLLLHGNPTWSFFYRELIKALSKNYRVIALDHIGCGFSEKPSCTFTAVDRINHLKEFVKALQLKDISLIMHDWGGPIGTGYAVDNPENVKRLIYLNTTLTETESLPPIIKLATTQKVG
;
A
#
# COMPACT_ATOMS: atom_id res chain seq x y z
N MET A 1 -4.73 -28.64 9.43
CA MET A 1 -6.15 -28.44 9.06
C MET A 1 -6.62 -26.97 8.98
N PRO A 2 -6.18 -26.00 9.82
CA PRO A 2 -6.75 -24.63 9.80
C PRO A 2 -6.35 -23.79 8.57
N ILE A 3 -5.14 -23.98 8.02
CA ILE A 3 -4.60 -23.20 6.90
C ILE A 3 -5.44 -23.32 5.62
N LYS A 4 -5.90 -24.54 5.28
CA LYS A 4 -6.72 -24.79 4.08
C LYS A 4 -8.07 -24.04 4.14
N LYS A 5 -8.69 -23.96 5.33
CA LYS A 5 -9.95 -23.24 5.54
C LYS A 5 -9.76 -21.73 5.38
N SER A 6 -8.66 -21.17 5.91
CA SER A 6 -8.33 -19.75 5.75
C SER A 6 -8.05 -19.38 4.30
N LEU A 7 -7.34 -20.21 3.54
CA LEU A 7 -7.09 -19.97 2.11
C LEU A 7 -8.39 -20.00 1.29
N LEU A 8 -9.34 -20.88 1.63
CA LEU A 8 -10.64 -20.93 0.98
C LEU A 8 -11.44 -19.64 1.24
N LEU A 9 -11.40 -19.12 2.47
CA LEU A 9 -12.03 -17.87 2.85
C LEU A 9 -11.40 -16.67 2.13
N ILE A 10 -10.07 -16.63 2.03
CA ILE A 10 -9.37 -15.59 1.27
C ILE A 10 -9.81 -15.63 -0.18
N LYS A 11 -9.76 -16.80 -0.84
CA LYS A 11 -10.22 -16.93 -2.24
C LYS A 11 -11.68 -16.50 -2.43
N LYS A 12 -12.56 -16.80 -1.47
CA LYS A 12 -13.97 -16.41 -1.52
C LYS A 12 -14.15 -14.88 -1.49
N HIS A 13 -13.34 -14.18 -0.69
CA HIS A 13 -13.51 -12.73 -0.46
C HIS A 13 -12.57 -11.86 -1.29
N PHE A 14 -11.51 -12.44 -1.84
CA PHE A 14 -10.47 -11.82 -2.66
C PHE A 14 -10.37 -12.55 -4.01
N PRO A 15 -11.40 -12.45 -4.87
CA PRO A 15 -11.50 -13.22 -6.12
C PRO A 15 -10.73 -12.55 -7.27
N PHE A 16 -9.59 -11.93 -6.99
CA PHE A 16 -8.81 -11.17 -7.97
C PHE A 16 -7.67 -12.01 -8.54
N GLU A 17 -7.27 -11.71 -9.77
CA GLU A 17 -6.10 -12.35 -10.37
C GLU A 17 -4.83 -11.90 -9.63
N SER A 18 -4.03 -12.87 -9.18
CA SER A 18 -2.75 -12.57 -8.54
C SER A 18 -1.68 -12.34 -9.61
N ARG A 19 -1.07 -11.16 -9.56
CA ARG A 19 0.02 -10.74 -10.46
C ARG A 19 1.26 -10.46 -9.64
N PHE A 20 2.42 -10.52 -10.30
CA PHE A 20 3.70 -10.28 -9.67
C PHE A 20 4.59 -9.39 -10.52
N ALA A 21 5.34 -8.50 -9.87
CA ALA A 21 6.35 -7.65 -10.50
C ALA A 21 7.66 -7.78 -9.72
N THR A 22 8.79 -7.75 -10.43
CA THR A 22 10.12 -7.73 -9.81
C THR A 22 10.48 -6.29 -9.45
N VAL A 23 10.76 -6.05 -8.17
CA VAL A 23 11.11 -4.75 -7.61
C VAL A 23 12.28 -4.93 -6.66
N SER A 24 13.39 -4.24 -6.91
CA SER A 24 14.64 -4.33 -6.14
C SER A 24 15.11 -5.78 -5.90
N GLY A 25 14.87 -6.67 -6.88
CA GLY A 25 15.20 -8.09 -6.81
C GLY A 25 14.17 -8.98 -6.09
N TYR A 26 13.08 -8.42 -5.57
CA TYR A 26 12.02 -9.13 -4.86
C TYR A 26 10.75 -9.24 -5.70
N HIS A 27 9.94 -10.28 -5.46
CA HIS A 27 8.62 -10.41 -6.07
C HIS A 27 7.55 -9.68 -5.24
N ILE A 28 6.99 -8.60 -5.81
CA ILE A 28 5.83 -7.91 -5.26
C ILE A 28 4.57 -8.47 -5.89
N HIS A 29 3.66 -8.96 -5.05
CA HIS A 29 2.29 -9.29 -5.43
C HIS A 29 1.47 -8.02 -5.61
N TYR A 30 0.59 -8.04 -6.60
CA TYR A 30 -0.44 -7.03 -6.76
C TYR A 30 -1.67 -7.62 -7.46
N VAL A 31 -2.77 -6.87 -7.38
CA VAL A 31 -3.97 -7.06 -8.21
C VAL A 31 -4.12 -5.85 -9.12
N ASP A 32 -4.70 -6.05 -10.30
CA ASP A 32 -4.90 -5.03 -11.33
C ASP A 32 -6.24 -5.31 -12.02
N GLU A 33 -7.26 -4.54 -11.64
CA GLU A 33 -8.65 -4.81 -11.97
C GLU A 33 -9.31 -3.57 -12.61
N GLY A 34 -10.14 -3.78 -13.63
CA GLY A 34 -10.82 -2.70 -14.34
C GLY A 34 -9.92 -1.94 -15.32
N GLU A 35 -10.46 -0.84 -15.86
CA GLU A 35 -9.83 -0.05 -16.91
C GLU A 35 -10.11 1.45 -16.70
N GLY A 36 -9.34 2.33 -17.37
CA GLY A 36 -9.51 3.78 -17.28
C GLY A 36 -8.46 4.47 -16.41
N GLU A 37 -8.86 5.52 -15.69
CA GLU A 37 -7.92 6.24 -14.81
C GLU A 37 -7.36 5.32 -13.73
N THR A 38 -6.05 5.42 -13.47
CA THR A 38 -5.35 4.50 -12.56
C THR A 38 -5.43 4.97 -11.11
N LEU A 39 -6.00 4.12 -10.26
CA LEU A 39 -5.98 4.23 -8.81
C LEU A 39 -4.96 3.24 -8.25
N LEU A 40 -3.95 3.74 -7.54
CA LEU A 40 -2.94 2.91 -6.89
C LEU A 40 -3.15 2.93 -5.37
N LEU A 41 -3.47 1.77 -4.81
CA LEU A 41 -3.87 1.58 -3.43
C LEU A 41 -2.69 1.07 -2.61
N LEU A 42 -2.31 1.82 -1.58
CA LEU A 42 -1.19 1.55 -0.68
C LEU A 42 -1.71 1.25 0.72
N HIS A 43 -1.46 0.03 1.20
CA HIS A 43 -1.92 -0.42 2.51
C HIS A 43 -0.90 -0.08 3.61
N GLY A 44 -1.22 -0.40 4.85
CA GLY A 44 -0.28 -0.28 5.98
C GLY A 44 -0.18 -1.56 6.82
N ASN A 45 0.26 -1.46 8.06
CA ASN A 45 0.52 -2.59 8.95
C ASN A 45 -0.69 -2.92 9.85
N PRO A 46 -0.99 -4.20 10.17
CA PRO A 46 -0.46 -5.46 9.62
C PRO A 46 -1.33 -5.98 8.46
N THR A 47 -1.64 -5.11 7.50
CA THR A 47 -2.55 -5.41 6.39
C THR A 47 -1.81 -5.71 5.08
N TRP A 48 -2.58 -5.93 4.02
CA TRP A 48 -2.13 -6.15 2.64
C TRP A 48 -3.30 -5.82 1.69
N SER A 49 -3.17 -6.03 0.37
CA SER A 49 -4.19 -5.70 -0.64
C SER A 49 -5.61 -6.21 -0.29
N PHE A 50 -5.73 -7.29 0.47
CA PHE A 50 -7.01 -7.78 1.02
C PHE A 50 -7.82 -6.74 1.81
N PHE A 51 -7.15 -5.78 2.46
CA PHE A 51 -7.80 -4.66 3.16
C PHE A 51 -8.72 -3.87 2.23
N TYR A 52 -8.31 -3.72 0.98
CA TYR A 52 -9.03 -2.95 -0.03
C TYR A 52 -10.02 -3.77 -0.86
N ARG A 53 -10.26 -5.06 -0.57
CA ARG A 53 -11.04 -5.95 -1.45
C ARG A 53 -12.43 -5.43 -1.84
N GLU A 54 -13.14 -4.77 -0.94
CA GLU A 54 -14.45 -4.19 -1.25
C GLU A 54 -14.33 -2.88 -2.03
N LEU A 55 -13.26 -2.11 -1.78
CA LEU A 55 -12.94 -0.91 -2.55
C LEU A 55 -12.54 -1.26 -3.99
N ILE A 56 -11.73 -2.30 -4.18
CA ILE A 56 -11.35 -2.82 -5.49
C ILE A 56 -12.62 -3.21 -6.26
N LYS A 57 -13.52 -4.02 -5.68
CA LYS A 57 -14.81 -4.40 -6.33
C LYS A 57 -15.69 -3.21 -6.69
N ALA A 58 -15.71 -2.17 -5.87
CA ALA A 58 -16.55 -1.00 -6.09
C ALA A 58 -15.99 -0.09 -7.18
N LEU A 59 -14.68 0.18 -7.13
CA LEU A 59 -14.01 1.16 -8.00
C LEU A 59 -13.59 0.58 -9.35
N SER A 60 -13.29 -0.73 -9.44
CA SER A 60 -12.86 -1.37 -10.69
C SER A 60 -13.93 -1.36 -11.80
N LYS A 61 -15.17 -0.97 -11.46
CA LYS A 61 -16.25 -0.75 -12.42
C LYS A 61 -16.04 0.47 -13.33
N ASN A 62 -15.28 1.47 -12.86
CA ASN A 62 -15.10 2.75 -13.55
C ASN A 62 -13.63 3.20 -13.66
N TYR A 63 -12.74 2.49 -12.98
CA TYR A 63 -11.33 2.85 -12.85
C TYR A 63 -10.45 1.60 -13.00
N ARG A 64 -9.20 1.79 -13.40
CA ARG A 64 -8.17 0.76 -13.25
C ARG A 64 -7.66 0.82 -11.82
N VAL A 65 -7.89 -0.23 -11.04
CA VAL A 65 -7.53 -0.30 -9.62
C VAL A 65 -6.38 -1.27 -9.42
N ILE A 66 -5.24 -0.73 -9.02
CA ILE A 66 -4.06 -1.51 -8.69
C ILE A 66 -3.85 -1.46 -7.18
N ALA A 67 -3.75 -2.62 -6.53
CA ALA A 67 -3.37 -2.70 -5.12
C ALA A 67 -2.18 -3.65 -4.97
N LEU A 68 -1.06 -3.13 -4.49
CA LEU A 68 0.15 -3.92 -4.25
C LEU A 68 0.21 -4.40 -2.79
N ASP A 69 0.93 -5.48 -2.57
CA ASP A 69 1.38 -5.91 -1.26
C ASP A 69 2.80 -5.42 -1.04
N HIS A 70 3.05 -4.58 -0.05
CA HIS A 70 4.42 -4.15 0.26
C HIS A 70 5.32 -5.36 0.54
N ILE A 71 6.63 -5.26 0.24
CA ILE A 71 7.60 -6.33 0.55
C ILE A 71 7.53 -6.64 2.06
N GLY A 72 7.44 -7.93 2.39
CA GLY A 72 7.18 -8.43 3.73
C GLY A 72 5.69 -8.65 4.08
N CYS A 73 4.76 -8.21 3.21
CA CYS A 73 3.32 -8.28 3.47
C CYS A 73 2.59 -9.20 2.48
N GLY A 74 1.37 -9.61 2.83
CA GLY A 74 0.46 -10.34 1.94
C GLY A 74 1.09 -11.52 1.21
N PHE A 75 0.95 -11.57 -0.11
CA PHE A 75 1.56 -12.56 -0.98
C PHE A 75 2.92 -12.13 -1.58
N SER A 76 3.38 -10.91 -1.28
CA SER A 76 4.74 -10.49 -1.62
C SER A 76 5.81 -11.30 -0.89
N GLU A 77 7.01 -11.28 -1.46
CA GLU A 77 8.19 -11.91 -0.90
C GLU A 77 8.51 -11.38 0.51
N LYS A 78 9.05 -12.26 1.38
CA LYS A 78 9.30 -11.99 2.80
C LYS A 78 10.77 -12.22 3.12
N PRO A 79 11.66 -11.29 2.74
CA PRO A 79 13.07 -11.42 3.06
C PRO A 79 13.30 -11.28 4.56
N SER A 80 14.43 -11.79 5.06
CA SER A 80 14.82 -11.70 6.47
C SER A 80 15.37 -10.32 6.87
N CYS A 81 15.54 -9.40 5.92
CA CYS A 81 16.02 -8.05 6.16
C CYS A 81 14.87 -7.07 6.49
N THR A 82 15.22 -5.93 7.06
CA THR A 82 14.29 -4.84 7.37
C THR A 82 14.46 -3.69 6.39
N PHE A 83 13.36 -3.01 6.06
CA PHE A 83 13.35 -1.86 5.16
C PHE A 83 13.01 -0.57 5.91
N THR A 84 13.81 0.46 5.67
CA THR A 84 13.54 1.83 6.12
C THR A 84 12.36 2.45 5.35
N ALA A 85 11.88 3.60 5.81
CA ALA A 85 10.86 4.36 5.07
C ALA A 85 11.35 4.74 3.65
N VAL A 86 12.61 5.13 3.53
CA VAL A 86 13.23 5.49 2.23
C VAL A 86 13.28 4.29 1.29
N ASP A 87 13.65 3.11 1.80
CA ASP A 87 13.65 1.87 0.99
C ASP A 87 12.24 1.60 0.45
N ARG A 88 11.21 1.73 1.29
CA ARG A 88 9.83 1.49 0.89
C ARG A 88 9.32 2.49 -0.16
N ILE A 89 9.74 3.75 -0.07
CA ILE A 89 9.45 4.77 -1.11
C ILE A 89 10.13 4.38 -2.42
N ASN A 90 11.39 3.94 -2.38
CA ASN A 90 12.12 3.52 -3.58
C ASN A 90 11.51 2.26 -4.21
N HIS A 91 11.07 1.29 -3.41
CA HIS A 91 10.33 0.13 -3.90
C HIS A 91 9.04 0.55 -4.62
N LEU A 92 8.30 1.53 -4.09
CA LEU A 92 7.10 2.05 -4.77
C LEU A 92 7.46 2.71 -6.10
N LYS A 93 8.53 3.52 -6.16
CA LYS A 93 9.01 4.12 -7.42
C LYS A 93 9.34 3.06 -8.46
N GLU A 94 10.06 2.02 -8.06
CA GLU A 94 10.42 0.91 -8.94
C GLU A 94 9.20 0.10 -9.38
N PHE A 95 8.24 -0.13 -8.49
CA PHE A 95 6.96 -0.77 -8.84
C PHE A 95 6.19 0.05 -9.90
N VAL A 96 6.03 1.35 -9.66
CA VAL A 96 5.36 2.26 -10.62
C VAL A 96 6.08 2.26 -11.97
N LYS A 97 7.42 2.28 -11.96
CA LYS A 97 8.24 2.21 -13.18
C LYS A 97 8.08 0.86 -13.89
N ALA A 98 8.09 -0.25 -13.16
CA ALA A 98 7.99 -1.60 -13.72
C ALA A 98 6.67 -1.82 -14.46
N LEU A 99 5.57 -1.28 -13.91
CA LEU A 99 4.24 -1.33 -14.54
C LEU A 99 3.99 -0.17 -15.52
N GLN A 100 4.97 0.73 -15.68
CA GLN A 100 4.90 1.93 -16.53
C GLN A 100 3.67 2.80 -16.23
N LEU A 101 3.29 2.92 -14.95
CA LEU A 101 2.08 3.64 -14.56
C LEU A 101 2.27 5.15 -14.74
N LYS A 102 1.26 5.78 -15.33
CA LYS A 102 1.20 7.22 -15.60
C LYS A 102 -0.08 7.82 -15.04
N ASP A 103 -0.02 9.10 -14.65
CA ASP A 103 -1.18 9.87 -14.21
C ASP A 103 -1.97 9.19 -13.06
N ILE A 104 -1.26 8.72 -12.04
CA ILE A 104 -1.85 7.89 -10.98
C ILE A 104 -2.55 8.72 -9.91
N SER A 105 -3.65 8.21 -9.37
CA SER A 105 -4.23 8.71 -8.11
C SER A 105 -3.88 7.74 -6.98
N LEU A 106 -3.29 8.25 -5.90
CA LEU A 106 -2.88 7.44 -4.76
C LEU A 106 -4.00 7.38 -3.71
N ILE A 107 -4.36 6.18 -3.28
CA ILE A 107 -5.25 5.94 -2.14
C ILE A 107 -4.43 5.23 -1.06
N MET A 108 -4.29 5.86 0.10
CA MET A 108 -3.22 5.53 1.03
C MET A 108 -3.74 5.38 2.47
N HIS A 109 -3.29 4.32 3.15
CA HIS A 109 -3.68 4.03 4.54
C HIS A 109 -2.49 3.65 5.41
N ASP A 110 -2.46 4.15 6.66
CA ASP A 110 -1.40 3.87 7.64
C ASP A 110 0.01 4.10 7.04
N TRP A 111 0.91 3.13 6.94
CA TRP A 111 2.23 3.33 6.31
C TRP A 111 2.16 3.65 4.83
N GLY A 112 1.06 3.30 4.16
CA GLY A 112 0.83 3.65 2.77
C GLY A 112 0.82 5.16 2.53
N GLY A 113 0.45 5.97 3.54
CA GLY A 113 0.51 7.44 3.45
C GLY A 113 1.92 7.98 3.30
N PRO A 114 2.82 7.86 4.29
CA PRO A 114 4.17 8.37 4.15
C PRO A 114 4.93 7.78 2.96
N ILE A 115 4.68 6.51 2.60
CA ILE A 115 5.28 5.89 1.41
C ILE A 115 4.78 6.57 0.12
N GLY A 116 3.47 6.73 -0.03
CA GLY A 116 2.89 7.34 -1.22
C GLY A 116 3.13 8.85 -1.30
N THR A 117 3.15 9.56 -0.17
CA THR A 117 3.56 10.97 -0.10
C THR A 117 5.01 11.14 -0.52
N GLY A 118 5.92 10.29 -0.04
CA GLY A 118 7.32 10.31 -0.48
C GLY A 118 7.46 10.11 -1.99
N TYR A 119 6.72 9.16 -2.57
CA TYR A 119 6.65 9.01 -4.03
C TYR A 119 6.13 10.27 -4.73
N ALA A 120 5.06 10.88 -4.22
CA ALA A 120 4.42 12.04 -4.83
C ALA A 120 5.27 13.31 -4.77
N VAL A 121 6.03 13.51 -3.69
CA VAL A 121 7.00 14.61 -3.57
C VAL A 121 8.09 14.50 -4.65
N ASP A 122 8.56 13.28 -4.91
CA ASP A 122 9.62 13.03 -5.88
C ASP A 122 9.13 12.97 -7.34
N ASN A 123 7.82 12.79 -7.57
CA ASN A 123 7.22 12.59 -8.90
C ASN A 123 5.87 13.35 -9.04
N PRO A 124 5.81 14.66 -8.75
CA PRO A 124 4.56 15.40 -8.67
C PRO A 124 3.81 15.42 -10.02
N GLU A 125 4.54 15.38 -11.14
CA GLU A 125 3.98 15.36 -12.49
C GLU A 125 3.24 14.06 -12.83
N ASN A 126 3.52 12.97 -12.11
CA ASN A 126 2.90 11.67 -12.35
C ASN A 126 1.68 11.42 -11.45
N VAL A 127 1.35 12.35 -10.55
CA VAL A 127 0.30 12.18 -9.54
C VAL A 127 -0.87 13.13 -9.79
N LYS A 128 -2.04 12.57 -10.11
CA LYS A 128 -3.29 13.33 -10.30
C LYS A 128 -3.97 13.73 -8.99
N ARG A 129 -4.02 12.80 -8.02
CA ARG A 129 -4.76 12.98 -6.76
C ARG A 129 -4.09 12.21 -5.62
N LEU A 130 -4.24 12.75 -4.41
CA LEU A 130 -3.82 12.11 -3.17
C LEU A 130 -5.04 11.94 -2.26
N ILE A 131 -5.37 10.71 -1.89
CA ILE A 131 -6.47 10.36 -1.00
C ILE A 131 -5.88 9.67 0.23
N TYR A 132 -6.00 10.33 1.38
CA TYR A 132 -5.47 9.86 2.66
C TYR A 132 -6.58 9.23 3.51
N LEU A 133 -6.34 8.02 4.01
CA LEU A 133 -7.25 7.25 4.86
C LEU A 133 -6.53 6.88 6.16
N ASN A 134 -6.88 7.47 7.29
CA ASN A 134 -6.30 7.16 8.62
C ASN A 134 -4.79 6.87 8.60
N THR A 135 -3.98 7.91 8.41
CA THR A 135 -2.55 7.79 8.13
C THR A 135 -1.77 8.93 8.76
N THR A 136 -0.47 8.76 8.90
CA THR A 136 0.43 9.78 9.43
C THR A 136 0.99 10.64 8.30
N LEU A 137 0.90 11.95 8.44
CA LEU A 137 1.53 12.93 7.54
C LEU A 137 2.50 13.87 8.27
N THR A 138 2.66 13.70 9.58
CA THR A 138 3.28 14.71 10.43
C THR A 138 4.44 14.13 11.23
N GLU A 139 5.41 14.98 11.55
CA GLU A 139 6.35 14.72 12.64
C GLU A 139 5.61 14.73 13.97
N THR A 140 6.06 13.88 14.90
CA THR A 140 5.53 13.75 16.27
C THR A 140 5.47 15.09 17.02
N GLU A 141 6.28 16.07 16.64
CA GLU A 141 6.32 17.41 17.24
C GLU A 141 5.04 18.23 17.03
N SER A 142 4.22 17.90 16.04
CA SER A 142 2.96 18.59 15.76
C SER A 142 1.73 17.92 16.38
N LEU A 143 1.92 16.80 17.09
CA LEU A 143 0.81 16.04 17.66
C LEU A 143 0.11 16.81 18.80
N PRO A 144 -1.22 16.65 18.97
CA PRO A 144 -1.94 17.16 20.12
C PRO A 144 -1.27 16.75 21.45
N PRO A 145 -1.28 17.61 22.49
CA PRO A 145 -0.59 17.32 23.76
C PRO A 145 -0.96 15.97 24.38
N ILE A 146 -2.22 15.54 24.23
CA ILE A 146 -2.70 14.25 24.74
C ILE A 146 -2.05 13.04 24.05
N ILE A 147 -1.71 13.14 22.76
CA ILE A 147 -0.99 12.08 22.04
C ILE A 147 0.50 12.12 22.42
N LYS A 148 1.09 13.30 22.59
CA LYS A 148 2.48 13.44 23.07
C LYS A 148 2.69 12.82 24.46
N LEU A 149 1.72 12.97 25.36
CA LEU A 149 1.72 12.31 26.68
C LEU A 149 1.84 10.79 26.56
N ALA A 150 1.19 10.17 25.56
CA ALA A 150 1.28 8.74 25.32
C ALA A 150 2.65 8.29 24.72
N THR A 151 3.48 9.23 24.26
CA THR A 151 4.82 8.94 23.70
C THR A 151 5.95 9.09 24.72
N THR A 152 5.69 9.67 25.89
CA THR A 152 6.68 9.78 26.95
C THR A 152 6.84 8.46 27.70
N GLN A 153 8.07 7.95 27.81
CA GLN A 153 8.43 6.71 28.54
C GLN A 153 8.12 6.71 30.05
N LYS A 154 7.57 7.80 30.60
CA LYS A 154 7.22 7.90 32.02
C LYS A 154 5.80 7.40 32.24
N VAL A 155 5.68 6.07 32.29
CA VAL A 155 4.65 5.44 33.11
C VAL A 155 5.16 5.57 34.55
N GLY A 156 4.47 6.37 35.36
CA GLY A 156 4.66 6.35 36.81
C GLY A 156 4.21 5.03 37.40
#